data_AF-A0A4C1ZYQ7-F1
#
_entry.id   AF-A0A4C1ZYQ7-F1
#
_cell.length_a   1.000
_cell.length_b   1.000
_cell.length_c   1.000
_cell.angle_alpha   90.00
_cell.angle_beta   90.00
_cell.angle_gamma   90.00
#
_symmetry.space_group_name_H-M   'P 1'
#
loop_
_entity.id
_entity.type
_entity.pdbx_description
1 polymer ?
#
loop_
_entity_poly.entity_id
_entity_poly.type
_entity_poly.pdbx_seq_one_letter_code
_entity_poly.pdbx_strand_id
1 'polypeptide(L)'
;MVFNKELEREKCHRLRGSSYCKERRLYKHLQSISVFDGSFTVSAEYIQPCSRSDPQLDACIKHAFNHLRPYLARGLTDLGVPPVEPLRISRLVMENDVGPVRVTAAFSNITVLGPSNYTVTKIR
;
A
#
# COMPACT_ATOMS: atom_id res chain seq x y z
N MET A 1 16.29 4.66 -3.14
CA MET A 1 15.92 6.02 -2.72
C MET A 1 15.68 5.98 -1.23
N VAL A 2 16.69 6.39 -0.46
CA VAL A 2 16.56 6.54 0.99
C VAL A 2 15.81 7.85 1.20
N PHE A 3 14.54 7.77 1.60
CA PHE A 3 13.84 8.95 2.10
C PHE A 3 14.36 9.23 3.51
N ASN A 4 15.29 10.16 3.57
CA ASN A 4 15.71 10.81 4.79
C ASN A 4 14.47 11.48 5.41
N LYS A 5 14.03 11.02 6.58
CA LYS A 5 13.17 11.82 7.45
C LYS A 5 13.95 12.12 8.72
N GLU A 6 14.37 13.37 8.80
CA GLU A 6 14.78 14.08 10.02
C GLU A 6 13.75 13.75 11.12
N LEU A 7 14.16 12.96 12.13
CA LEU A 7 13.30 12.55 13.23
C LEU A 7 13.27 13.67 14.27
N GLU A 8 12.18 14.44 14.33
CA GLU A 8 11.97 15.41 15.41
C GLU A 8 11.95 14.68 16.77
N ARG A 9 12.72 15.21 17.73
CA ARG A 9 13.03 14.61 19.02
C ARG A 9 11.78 14.17 19.80
N GLU A 10 11.61 12.86 19.96
CA GLU A 10 10.59 12.27 20.84
C GLU A 10 10.95 12.48 22.32
N LYS A 11 10.02 13.03 23.12
CA LYS A 11 10.20 13.11 24.58
C LYS A 11 9.87 11.76 25.21
N CYS A 12 10.91 10.97 25.51
CA CYS A 12 10.80 9.74 26.31
C CYS A 12 10.64 10.06 27.80
N HIS A 13 9.62 9.50 28.46
CA HIS A 13 9.41 9.66 29.90
C HIS A 13 9.92 8.41 30.64
N ARG A 14 10.64 8.61 31.76
CA ARG A 14 11.21 7.54 32.59
C ARG A 14 10.37 7.41 33.87
N LEU A 15 9.70 6.27 34.05
CA LEU A 15 8.99 5.94 35.30
C LEU A 15 9.45 4.56 35.78
N ARG A 16 9.88 4.48 37.04
CA ARG A 16 10.35 3.25 37.73
C ARG A 16 11.25 2.36 36.85
N GLY A 17 12.36 2.93 36.38
CA GLY A 17 13.44 2.14 35.76
C GLY A 17 13.18 1.60 34.35
N SER A 18 12.02 1.89 33.73
CA SER A 18 11.74 1.54 32.33
C SER A 18 11.48 2.78 31.48
N SER A 19 12.03 2.81 30.26
CA SER A 19 11.90 3.91 29.30
C SER A 19 10.80 3.58 28.31
N TYR A 20 9.69 4.33 28.35
CA TYR A 20 8.62 4.22 27.37
C TYR A 20 8.45 5.56 26.65
N CYS A 21 8.69 5.56 25.33
CA CYS A 21 8.36 6.68 24.46
C CYS A 21 6.87 6.56 24.10
N LYS A 22 6.05 7.49 24.59
CA LYS A 22 4.59 7.47 24.42
C LYS A 22 4.22 8.29 23.19
N GLU A 23 3.74 7.62 22.15
CA GLU A 23 3.25 8.25 20.91
C GLU A 23 2.04 9.16 21.25
N ARG A 24 2.18 10.49 21.11
CA ARG A 24 1.07 11.44 21.25
C ARG A 24 0.29 11.49 19.93
N ARG A 25 -0.63 10.55 19.71
CA ARG A 25 -1.70 10.75 18.72
C ARG A 25 -2.75 11.71 19.28
N LEU A 26 -2.62 12.98 18.94
CA LEU A 26 -3.67 13.99 19.12
C LEU A 26 -4.72 13.84 18.01
N TYR A 27 -5.61 12.85 18.11
CA TYR A 27 -6.87 12.87 17.36
C TYR A 27 -7.93 13.55 18.24
N LYS A 28 -8.08 14.87 18.08
CA LYS A 28 -9.24 15.62 18.57
C LYS A 28 -10.31 15.63 17.47
N HIS A 29 -11.23 14.68 17.53
CA HIS A 29 -12.67 14.94 17.46
C HIS A 29 -13.41 13.61 17.68
N LEU A 30 -14.11 13.55 18.82
CA LEU A 30 -15.01 12.47 19.19
C LEU A 30 -16.27 12.53 18.31
N GLN A 31 -16.57 11.44 17.62
CA GLN A 31 -17.96 10.98 17.54
C GLN A 31 -18.03 9.66 18.30
N SER A 32 -18.86 9.67 19.34
CA SER A 32 -19.11 8.55 20.25
C SER A 32 -19.85 7.43 19.51
N ILE A 33 -19.18 6.31 19.27
CA ILE A 33 -19.85 5.05 18.95
C ILE A 33 -19.48 4.07 20.06
N SER A 34 -20.50 3.65 20.81
CA SER A 34 -20.43 2.54 21.74
C SER A 34 -19.85 1.33 21.03
N VAL A 35 -18.70 0.83 21.50
CA VAL A 35 -18.04 -0.37 20.97
C VAL A 35 -18.92 -1.56 21.33
N PHE A 36 -19.81 -1.92 20.40
CA PHE A 36 -20.56 -3.17 20.38
C PHE A 36 -20.17 -3.91 19.10
N ASP A 37 -19.40 -4.97 19.29
CA ASP A 37 -18.96 -5.99 18.34
C ASP A 37 -18.17 -5.54 17.09
N GLY A 38 -17.28 -6.41 16.61
CA GLY A 38 -16.19 -6.06 15.70
C GLY A 38 -16.64 -5.56 14.32
N SER A 39 -16.48 -4.26 14.04
CA SER A 39 -16.19 -3.70 12.71
C SER A 39 -15.87 -2.22 12.83
N PHE A 40 -14.59 -1.85 12.67
CA PHE A 40 -14.23 -0.48 12.30
C PHE A 40 -13.94 -0.49 10.81
N THR A 41 -14.85 0.03 9.99
CA THR A 41 -14.53 0.30 8.58
C THR A 41 -15.10 1.65 8.16
N VAL A 42 -14.33 2.71 8.43
CA VAL A 42 -14.25 3.79 7.44
C VAL A 42 -13.42 3.23 6.29
N SER A 43 -14.01 2.34 5.49
CA SER A 43 -13.38 1.82 4.29
C SER A 43 -13.40 2.94 3.26
N ALA A 44 -12.23 3.36 2.81
CA ALA A 44 -12.16 4.26 1.67
C ALA A 44 -12.93 3.64 0.49
N GLU A 45 -13.59 4.48 -0.32
CA GLU A 45 -14.52 4.06 -1.40
C GLU A 45 -13.94 2.99 -2.34
N TYR A 46 -12.62 2.97 -2.50
CA TYR A 46 -11.87 2.04 -3.35
C TYR A 46 -11.56 0.67 -2.72
N ILE A 47 -11.83 0.46 -1.43
CA ILE A 47 -11.58 -0.82 -0.74
C ILE A 47 -12.90 -1.56 -0.54
N GLN A 48 -13.03 -2.73 -1.17
CA GLN A 48 -14.09 -3.68 -0.89
C GLN A 48 -13.54 -4.82 -0.02
N PRO A 49 -13.86 -4.86 1.29
CA PRO A 49 -13.35 -5.89 2.18
C PRO A 49 -14.02 -7.24 1.92
N CYS A 50 -13.24 -8.31 2.03
CA CYS A 50 -13.72 -9.70 1.96
C CYS A 50 -13.62 -10.36 3.33
N SER A 51 -14.67 -11.10 3.73
CA SER A 51 -14.63 -11.90 4.95
C SER A 51 -13.81 -13.17 4.73
N ARG A 52 -12.93 -13.52 5.67
CA ARG A 52 -12.17 -14.78 5.63
C ARG A 52 -13.04 -16.03 5.73
N SER A 53 -14.22 -15.90 6.32
CA SER A 53 -15.18 -16.99 6.48
C SER A 53 -16.15 -17.12 5.29
N ASP A 54 -16.00 -16.28 4.27
CA ASP A 54 -16.84 -16.31 3.08
C ASP A 54 -16.59 -17.61 2.30
N PRO A 55 -17.61 -18.47 2.08
CA PRO A 55 -17.46 -19.68 1.27
C PRO A 55 -17.09 -19.38 -0.19
N GLN A 56 -17.30 -18.15 -0.67
CA GLN A 56 -16.94 -17.66 -2.00
C GLN A 56 -15.82 -16.60 -1.94
N LEU A 57 -14.89 -16.74 -1.00
CA LEU A 57 -13.76 -15.81 -0.80
C LEU A 57 -13.02 -15.44 -2.10
N ASP A 58 -12.76 -16.42 -2.98
CA ASP A 58 -12.05 -16.15 -4.23
C ASP A 58 -12.83 -15.22 -5.16
N ALA A 59 -14.16 -15.41 -5.26
CA ALA A 59 -15.01 -14.52 -6.03
C ALA A 59 -15.01 -13.12 -5.42
N CYS A 60 -15.14 -13.00 -4.10
CA CYS A 60 -15.05 -11.72 -3.40
C CYS A 60 -13.74 -11.01 -3.71
N ILE A 61 -12.60 -11.70 -3.63
CA ILE A 61 -11.28 -11.12 -3.92
C ILE A 61 -11.20 -10.68 -5.39
N LYS A 62 -11.72 -11.46 -6.37
CA LYS A 62 -11.79 -11.01 -7.78
C LYS A 62 -12.59 -9.72 -7.91
N HIS A 63 -13.75 -9.64 -7.27
CA HIS A 63 -14.60 -8.45 -7.32
C HIS A 63 -13.91 -7.25 -6.68
N ALA A 64 -13.26 -7.43 -5.53
CA ALA A 64 -12.51 -6.38 -4.87
C ALA A 64 -11.38 -5.83 -5.77
N PHE A 65 -10.62 -6.71 -6.43
CA PHE A 65 -9.62 -6.27 -7.40
C PHE A 65 -10.24 -5.58 -8.61
N ASN A 66 -11.36 -6.06 -9.15
CA ASN A 66 -12.02 -5.40 -10.28
C ASN A 66 -12.55 -4.01 -9.92
N HIS A 67 -13.10 -3.85 -8.71
CA HIS A 67 -13.53 -2.56 -8.17
C HIS A 67 -12.34 -1.61 -7.99
N LEU A 68 -11.18 -2.13 -7.60
CA LEU A 68 -9.97 -1.33 -7.38
C LEU A 68 -9.32 -0.83 -8.69
N ARG A 69 -9.54 -1.50 -9.83
CA ARG A 69 -8.95 -1.16 -11.14
C ARG A 69 -9.00 0.34 -11.52
N PRO A 70 -10.17 1.01 -11.56
CA PRO A 70 -10.25 2.42 -11.96
C PRO A 70 -9.46 3.35 -11.03
N TYR A 71 -9.34 2.98 -9.76
CA TYR A 71 -8.58 3.76 -8.77
C TYR A 71 -7.07 3.61 -8.97
N LEU A 72 -6.58 2.41 -9.29
CA LEU A 72 -5.17 2.20 -9.61
C LEU A 72 -4.79 2.85 -10.95
N ALA A 73 -5.70 2.85 -11.93
CA ALA A 73 -5.48 3.50 -13.23
C ALA A 73 -5.21 5.00 -13.08
N ARG A 74 -5.99 5.70 -12.24
CA ARG A 74 -5.83 7.16 -12.01
C ARG A 74 -4.84 7.50 -10.89
N GLY A 75 -4.50 6.54 -10.04
CA GLY A 75 -3.73 6.76 -8.82
C GLY A 75 -4.60 7.13 -7.62
N LEU A 76 -4.02 7.05 -6.41
CA LEU A 76 -4.67 7.42 -5.16
C LEU A 76 -3.91 8.60 -4.55
N THR A 77 -4.29 9.81 -4.94
CA THR A 77 -3.65 11.07 -4.53
C THR A 77 -3.65 11.26 -3.01
N ASP A 78 -4.74 10.87 -2.35
CA ASP A 78 -4.92 11.03 -0.91
C ASP A 78 -3.93 10.15 -0.10
N LEU A 79 -3.40 9.12 -0.75
CA LEU A 79 -2.37 8.22 -0.20
C LEU A 79 -0.99 8.43 -0.82
N GLY A 80 -0.83 9.38 -1.76
CA GLY A 80 0.42 9.58 -2.50
C GLY A 80 0.79 8.42 -3.42
N VAL A 81 -0.17 7.59 -3.83
CA VAL A 81 0.07 6.48 -4.77
C VAL A 81 -0.09 7.00 -6.21
N PRO A 82 0.95 6.90 -7.05
CA PRO A 82 0.86 7.33 -8.44
C PRO A 82 -0.04 6.40 -9.28
N PRO A 83 -0.49 6.84 -10.46
CA PRO A 83 -1.20 5.98 -11.39
C PRO A 83 -0.35 4.79 -11.83
N VAL A 84 -0.98 3.63 -11.99
CA VAL A 84 -0.33 2.42 -12.53
C VAL A 84 -0.13 2.49 -14.05
N GLU A 85 -0.81 3.41 -14.73
CA GLU A 85 -0.70 3.61 -16.17
C GLU A 85 -0.99 5.08 -16.57
N PRO A 86 -0.12 5.74 -17.36
CA PRO A 86 1.21 5.29 -17.75
C PRO A 86 2.18 5.28 -16.56
N LEU A 87 2.80 4.13 -16.28
CA LEU A 87 3.84 4.04 -15.25
C LEU A 87 5.15 4.55 -15.84
N ARG A 88 5.66 5.64 -15.28
CA ARG A 88 6.90 6.30 -15.72
C ARG A 88 8.05 5.95 -14.78
N ILE A 89 9.06 5.28 -15.32
CA ILE A 89 10.26 4.86 -14.57
C ILE A 89 11.47 5.60 -15.15
N SER A 90 12.07 6.49 -14.36
CA SER A 90 13.18 7.33 -14.81
C SER A 90 14.45 6.52 -15.09
N ARG A 91 14.71 5.48 -14.31
CA ARG A 91 15.87 4.60 -14.45
C ARG A 91 15.57 3.21 -13.89
N LEU A 92 15.90 2.18 -14.67
CA LEU A 92 15.84 0.78 -14.26
C LEU A 92 17.17 0.13 -14.62
N VAL A 93 17.78 -0.55 -13.65
CA VAL A 93 19.00 -1.34 -13.87
C VAL A 93 18.66 -2.79 -13.59
N MET A 94 18.98 -3.67 -14.53
CA MET A 94 18.73 -5.11 -14.45
C MET A 94 20.05 -5.85 -14.62
N GLU A 95 20.26 -6.86 -13.79
CA GLU A 95 21.44 -7.70 -13.83
C GLU A 95 21.02 -9.17 -13.86
N ASN A 96 21.77 -10.01 -14.58
CA ASN A 96 21.54 -11.44 -14.50
C ASN A 96 22.12 -12.01 -13.20
N ASP A 97 21.31 -12.80 -12.52
CA ASP A 97 21.66 -13.38 -11.22
C ASP A 97 22.71 -14.51 -11.35
N VAL A 98 22.54 -15.38 -12.37
CA VAL A 98 23.31 -16.62 -12.55
C VAL A 98 24.01 -16.67 -13.91
N GLY A 99 25.19 -17.28 -13.95
CA GLY A 99 25.95 -17.59 -15.18
C GLY A 99 27.42 -17.13 -15.11
N PRO A 100 28.30 -17.68 -15.98
CA PRO A 100 29.71 -17.29 -16.03
C PRO A 100 29.94 -15.89 -16.62
N VAL A 101 28.93 -15.32 -17.29
CA VAL A 101 28.96 -13.97 -17.86
C VAL A 101 28.05 -13.06 -17.04
N ARG A 102 28.56 -11.89 -16.68
CA ARG A 102 27.80 -10.81 -16.03
C ARG A 102 27.33 -9.81 -17.08
N VAL A 103 26.02 -9.58 -17.12
CA VAL A 103 25.34 -8.67 -18.03
C VAL A 103 24.52 -7.69 -17.18
N THR A 104 24.80 -6.40 -17.36
CA THR A 104 24.05 -5.30 -16.75
C THR A 104 23.36 -4.50 -17.84
N ALA A 105 22.04 -4.39 -17.75
CA ALA A 105 21.22 -3.56 -18.64
C ALA A 105 20.71 -2.33 -17.86
N ALA A 106 20.96 -1.14 -18.38
CA ALA A 106 20.48 0.11 -17.81
C ALA A 106 19.53 0.81 -18.79
N PHE A 107 18.28 0.98 -18.35
CA PHE A 107 17.22 1.65 -19.09
C PHE A 107 16.91 3.00 -18.44
N SER A 108 16.54 3.98 -19.25
CA SER A 108 16.15 5.32 -18.80
C SER A 108 14.89 5.79 -19.50
N ASN A 109 14.07 6.58 -18.81
CA ASN A 109 12.84 7.17 -19.34
C ASN A 109 11.87 6.12 -19.91
N ILE A 110 11.59 5.08 -19.14
CA ILE A 110 10.69 4.00 -19.53
C ILE A 110 9.25 4.44 -19.26
N THR A 111 8.37 4.17 -20.22
CA THR A 111 6.92 4.32 -20.06
C THR A 111 6.28 2.94 -20.24
N VAL A 112 5.55 2.49 -19.24
CA VAL A 112 4.84 1.20 -19.25
C VAL A 112 3.33 1.44 -19.43
N LEU A 113 2.75 0.72 -20.38
CA LEU A 113 1.33 0.74 -20.74
C LEU A 113 0.77 -0.69 -20.71
N GLY A 114 -0.53 -0.84 -20.40
CA GLY A 114 -1.21 -2.13 -20.21
C GLY A 114 -1.56 -2.54 -18.78
N PRO A 115 -0.77 -2.22 -17.72
CA PRO A 115 -1.05 -2.72 -16.36
C PRO A 115 -2.42 -2.36 -15.80
N SER A 116 -3.07 -1.29 -16.25
CA SER A 116 -4.40 -0.91 -15.77
C SER A 116 -5.52 -1.87 -16.24
N ASN A 117 -5.27 -2.64 -17.30
CA ASN A 117 -6.21 -3.61 -17.86
C ASN A 117 -5.84 -5.06 -17.52
N TYR A 118 -5.54 -5.31 -16.23
CA TYR A 118 -5.23 -6.67 -15.77
C TYR A 118 -6.47 -7.56 -15.67
N THR A 119 -6.22 -8.87 -15.72
CA THR A 119 -7.22 -9.92 -15.45
C THR A 119 -6.70 -10.81 -14.33
N VAL A 120 -7.51 -11.02 -13.30
CA VAL A 120 -7.16 -11.90 -12.18
C VAL A 120 -7.43 -13.36 -12.58
N THR A 121 -6.36 -14.12 -12.83
CA THR A 121 -6.45 -15.50 -13.32
C THR A 121 -6.60 -16.52 -12.20
N LYS A 122 -5.83 -16.38 -11.12
CA LYS A 122 -5.80 -17.33 -10.00
C LYS A 122 -5.75 -16.62 -8.66
N ILE A 123 -6.57 -17.08 -7.72
CA ILE A 123 -6.58 -16.64 -6.33
C ILE A 123 -6.45 -17.91 -5.50
N ARG A 124 -5.21 -18.18 -5.08
CA ARG A 124 -4.74 -19.43 -4.47
C ARG A 124 -4.95 -20.72 -5.27
#